data_AF-A0A6P2AP45-F1
#
_entry.id   AF-A0A6P2AP45-F1
#
_cell.length_a   1.000
_cell.length_b   1.000
_cell.length_c   1.000
_cell.angle_alpha   90.00
_cell.angle_beta   90.00
_cell.angle_gamma   90.00
#
_symmetry.space_group_name_H-M   'P 1'
#
loop_
_entity.id
_entity.type
_entity.pdbx_description
1 polymer ?
#
loop_
_entity_poly.entity_id
_entity_poly.type
_entity_poly.pdbx_seq_one_letter_code
_entity_poly.pdbx_strand_id
1 'polypeptide(L)'
;MAPSLTRRCFLPLCACLLALSTWFFATPAQAFDNPELLPNQETPIVDLANFLPSGQEDDLINELESFESETGWKVRVLTQYDQSPGRAVIPYWGLDKHSILLVADSRGGNLLAFSVGDDVYELLPRTFWIELQTRFGNLYYVRDNGENNSIVSAINAVTQCLKDGGCNVVPGLPREQWILTLITSILGGVICGLAAVPRKEGQIIAWQWALIFSPLWGILFIAFGIGPVVTRTSDFLPLFRNIMGFSLGLLVAYLSSVFRQSPTSDA
;
A
#
# COMPACT_ATOMS: atom_id res chain seq x y z
N MET A 1 -57.08 2.63 -44.39
CA MET A 1 -57.71 2.74 -43.06
C MET A 1 -56.76 3.46 -42.12
N ALA A 2 -57.00 4.75 -41.86
CA ALA A 2 -56.21 5.52 -40.90
C ALA A 2 -56.57 5.08 -39.47
N PRO A 3 -55.61 4.82 -38.57
CA PRO A 3 -55.92 4.50 -37.18
C PRO A 3 -56.62 5.71 -36.53
N SER A 4 -57.72 5.46 -35.83
CA SER A 4 -58.51 6.50 -35.17
C SER A 4 -57.63 7.34 -34.24
N LEU A 5 -57.88 8.65 -34.21
CA LEU A 5 -57.14 9.64 -33.41
C LEU A 5 -57.04 9.24 -31.92
N THR A 6 -58.04 8.53 -31.42
CA THR A 6 -58.10 7.94 -30.08
C THR A 6 -56.95 6.95 -29.81
N ARG A 7 -56.57 6.10 -30.77
CA ARG A 7 -55.50 5.11 -30.61
C ARG A 7 -54.11 5.74 -30.56
N ARG A 8 -53.92 6.92 -31.18
CA ARG A 8 -52.65 7.65 -31.22
C ARG A 8 -52.33 8.36 -29.90
N CYS A 9 -53.33 8.74 -29.12
CA CYS A 9 -53.14 9.42 -27.83
C CYS A 9 -53.24 8.46 -26.63
N PHE A 10 -54.06 7.41 -26.71
CA PHE A 10 -54.21 6.45 -25.60
C PHE A 10 -52.98 5.57 -25.38
N LEU A 11 -52.33 5.12 -26.45
CA LEU A 11 -51.14 4.26 -26.35
C LEU A 11 -49.96 4.92 -25.63
N PRO A 12 -49.56 6.18 -25.95
CA PRO A 12 -48.48 6.84 -25.23
C PRO A 12 -48.86 7.22 -23.80
N LEU A 13 -50.14 7.52 -23.53
CA LEU A 13 -50.63 7.79 -22.18
C LEU A 13 -50.54 6.55 -21.29
N CYS A 14 -51.00 5.39 -21.78
CA CYS A 14 -50.88 4.12 -21.07
C CYS A 14 -49.42 3.71 -20.88
N ALA A 15 -48.56 3.92 -21.89
CA ALA A 15 -47.13 3.67 -21.76
C ALA A 15 -46.46 4.58 -20.72
N CYS A 16 -46.82 5.87 -20.67
CA CYS A 16 -46.34 6.79 -19.63
C CYS A 16 -46.83 6.37 -18.24
N LEU A 17 -48.10 6.00 -18.10
CA LEU A 17 -48.66 5.54 -16.82
C LEU A 17 -48.00 4.24 -16.32
N LEU A 18 -47.68 3.32 -17.23
CA LEU A 18 -46.92 2.09 -16.91
C LEU A 18 -45.46 2.39 -16.54
N ALA A 19 -44.81 3.36 -17.20
CA ALA A 19 -43.46 3.77 -16.86
C ALA A 19 -43.40 4.54 -15.53
N LEU A 20 -44.43 5.33 -15.22
CA LEU A 20 -44.55 6.02 -13.93
C LEU A 20 -44.88 5.04 -12.80
N SER A 21 -45.68 4.01 -13.03
CA SER A 21 -46.03 3.04 -11.98
C SER A 21 -44.81 2.22 -11.52
N THR A 22 -43.84 1.91 -12.41
CA THR A 22 -42.61 1.21 -11.99
C THR A 22 -41.73 2.03 -11.06
N TRP A 23 -41.87 3.36 -11.04
CA TRP A 23 -41.15 4.25 -10.13
C TRP A 23 -41.84 4.37 -8.76
N PHE A 24 -43.18 4.25 -8.73
CA PHE A 24 -43.96 4.32 -7.49
C PHE A 24 -43.93 3.03 -6.65
N PHE A 25 -43.66 1.87 -7.27
CA PHE A 25 -43.59 0.58 -6.57
C PHE A 25 -42.16 0.10 -6.29
N ALA A 26 -41.15 0.95 -6.51
CA ALA A 26 -39.79 0.63 -6.08
C ALA A 26 -39.75 0.67 -4.54
N THR A 27 -39.73 -0.51 -3.92
CA THR A 27 -39.45 -0.62 -2.49
C THR A 27 -38.06 -0.06 -2.22
N PRO A 28 -37.84 0.66 -1.10
CA PRO A 28 -36.50 1.07 -0.72
C PRO A 28 -35.64 -0.19 -0.59
N ALA A 29 -34.48 -0.20 -1.25
CA ALA A 29 -33.50 -1.26 -1.05
C ALA A 29 -33.10 -1.23 0.44
N GLN A 30 -33.56 -2.22 1.20
CA GLN A 30 -33.13 -2.40 2.58
C GLN A 30 -31.68 -2.91 2.50
N ALA A 31 -30.73 -2.08 2.93
CA ALA A 31 -29.38 -2.55 3.19
C ALA A 31 -29.47 -3.66 4.24
N PHE A 32 -28.87 -4.81 3.96
CA PHE A 32 -28.90 -5.98 4.84
C PHE A 32 -27.99 -5.72 6.04
N ASP A 33 -28.53 -5.12 7.11
CA ASP A 33 -27.90 -5.05 8.43
C ASP A 33 -28.35 -6.26 9.24
N ASN A 34 -27.43 -7.18 9.57
CA ASN A 34 -27.73 -8.38 10.35
C ASN A 34 -26.98 -8.35 11.70
N PRO A 35 -27.52 -7.66 12.72
CA PRO A 35 -26.86 -7.53 14.02
C PRO A 35 -26.74 -8.86 14.77
N GLU A 36 -27.55 -9.86 14.43
CA GLU A 36 -27.54 -11.18 15.09
C GLU A 36 -26.24 -11.97 14.84
N LEU A 37 -25.44 -11.55 13.86
CA LEU A 37 -24.12 -12.13 13.58
C LEU A 37 -23.05 -11.70 14.57
N LEU A 38 -23.31 -10.64 15.34
CA LEU A 38 -22.34 -10.10 16.29
C LEU A 38 -22.36 -10.93 17.58
N PRO A 39 -21.18 -11.34 18.08
CA PRO A 39 -21.08 -12.02 19.37
C PRO A 39 -21.62 -11.19 20.53
N ASN A 40 -22.04 -11.85 21.61
CA ASN A 40 -22.47 -11.15 22.83
C ASN A 40 -21.31 -10.53 23.62
N GLN A 41 -20.11 -11.12 23.50
CA GLN A 41 -18.91 -10.62 24.12
C GLN A 41 -18.12 -9.81 23.09
N GLU A 42 -17.92 -8.54 23.40
CA GLU A 42 -17.15 -7.64 22.56
C GLU A 42 -15.65 -7.96 22.64
N THR A 43 -15.08 -8.28 21.48
CA THR A 43 -13.65 -8.42 21.21
C THR A 43 -13.28 -7.46 20.07
N PRO A 44 -12.00 -7.08 19.89
CA PRO A 44 -11.57 -6.26 18.76
C PRO A 44 -11.76 -6.93 17.39
N ILE A 45 -11.99 -8.25 17.37
CA ILE A 45 -12.06 -9.06 16.16
C ILE A 45 -13.37 -9.84 16.14
N VAL A 46 -14.05 -9.83 14.99
CA VAL A 46 -15.18 -10.71 14.70
C VAL A 46 -14.85 -11.48 13.41
N ASP A 47 -14.50 -12.76 13.54
CA ASP A 47 -14.12 -13.64 12.42
C ASP A 47 -15.30 -14.48 11.89
N LEU A 48 -16.18 -13.90 11.07
CA LEU A 48 -17.33 -14.64 10.50
C LEU A 48 -16.93 -15.56 9.34
N ALA A 49 -15.80 -15.28 8.68
CA ALA A 49 -15.33 -16.04 7.53
C ALA A 49 -14.32 -17.14 7.90
N ASN A 50 -13.97 -17.27 9.18
CA ASN A 50 -12.98 -18.23 9.68
C ASN A 50 -11.64 -18.07 8.93
N PHE A 51 -11.19 -16.83 8.76
CA PHE A 51 -9.90 -16.52 8.13
C PHE A 51 -8.75 -16.63 9.12
N LEU A 52 -8.97 -16.44 10.42
CA LEU A 52 -7.94 -16.44 11.45
C LEU A 52 -7.97 -17.77 12.22
N PRO A 53 -6.85 -18.51 12.29
CA PRO A 53 -6.72 -19.62 13.22
C PRO A 53 -6.84 -19.12 14.67
N SER A 54 -7.50 -19.88 15.55
CA SER A 54 -7.84 -19.45 16.91
C SER A 54 -6.66 -18.88 17.71
N GLY A 55 -5.48 -19.50 17.64
CA GLY A 55 -4.30 -18.98 18.34
C GLY A 55 -3.82 -17.63 17.79
N GLN A 56 -3.91 -17.42 16.49
CA GLN A 56 -3.57 -16.14 15.85
C GLN A 56 -4.62 -15.07 16.13
N GLU A 57 -5.89 -15.46 16.22
CA GLU A 57 -6.98 -14.58 16.63
C GLU A 57 -6.79 -14.11 18.08
N ASP A 58 -6.53 -15.03 19.01
CA ASP A 58 -6.28 -14.73 20.43
C ASP A 58 -5.06 -13.81 20.61
N ASP A 59 -3.96 -14.09 19.90
CA ASP A 59 -2.77 -13.24 19.91
C ASP A 59 -3.07 -11.82 19.40
N LEU A 60 -3.81 -11.72 18.29
CA LEU A 60 -4.16 -10.43 17.70
C LEU A 60 -5.17 -9.65 18.56
N ILE A 61 -6.11 -10.33 19.22
CA ILE A 61 -7.02 -9.71 20.20
C ILE A 61 -6.20 -9.04 21.32
N ASN A 62 -5.29 -9.79 21.95
CA ASN A 62 -4.45 -9.26 23.03
C ASN A 62 -3.58 -8.08 22.56
N GLU A 63 -3.02 -8.17 21.35
CA GLU A 63 -2.22 -7.07 20.78
C GLU A 63 -3.06 -5.81 20.56
N LEU A 64 -4.26 -5.94 20.00
CA LEU A 64 -5.15 -4.81 19.73
C LEU A 64 -5.70 -4.17 21.01
N GLU A 65 -6.02 -4.97 22.04
CA GLU A 65 -6.43 -4.46 23.34
C GLU A 65 -5.30 -3.69 24.05
N SER A 66 -4.07 -4.24 24.04
CA SER A 66 -2.90 -3.54 24.58
C SER A 66 -2.65 -2.25 23.83
N PHE A 67 -2.68 -2.30 22.49
CA PHE A 67 -2.49 -1.14 21.63
C PHE A 67 -3.52 -0.02 21.91
N GLU A 68 -4.79 -0.36 22.06
CA GLU A 68 -5.83 0.60 22.39
C GLU A 68 -5.61 1.21 23.78
N SER A 69 -5.22 0.39 24.77
CA SER A 69 -4.93 0.88 26.12
C SER A 69 -3.71 1.81 26.18
N GLU A 70 -2.71 1.58 25.34
CA GLU A 70 -1.46 2.35 25.26
C GLU A 70 -1.64 3.66 24.48
N THR A 71 -2.42 3.64 23.41
CA THR A 71 -2.45 4.73 22.42
C THR A 71 -3.79 5.47 22.36
N GLY A 72 -4.88 4.86 22.83
CA GLY A 72 -6.24 5.36 22.71
C GLY A 72 -6.87 5.18 21.32
N TRP A 73 -6.15 4.62 20.34
CA TRP A 73 -6.70 4.32 19.00
C TRP A 73 -7.44 2.99 19.00
N LYS A 74 -8.65 2.96 18.44
CA LYS A 74 -9.44 1.72 18.30
C LYS A 74 -9.18 1.09 16.94
N VAL A 75 -8.64 -0.11 16.91
CA VAL A 75 -8.50 -0.91 15.68
C VAL A 75 -9.37 -2.14 15.81
N ARG A 76 -10.25 -2.36 14.83
CA ARG A 76 -11.21 -3.47 14.78
C ARG A 76 -11.07 -4.24 13.47
N VAL A 77 -11.29 -5.54 13.55
CA VAL A 77 -11.22 -6.46 12.41
C VAL A 77 -12.55 -7.19 12.28
N LEU A 78 -13.17 -7.07 11.10
CA LEU A 78 -14.31 -7.87 10.71
C LEU A 78 -13.90 -8.74 9.52
N THR A 79 -13.99 -10.06 9.65
CA THR A 79 -13.94 -10.93 8.47
C THR A 79 -15.37 -11.29 8.08
N GLN A 80 -15.62 -11.38 6.78
CA GLN A 80 -16.93 -11.74 6.26
C GLN A 80 -16.82 -12.48 4.93
N TYR A 81 -17.81 -13.32 4.67
CA TYR A 81 -17.95 -13.99 3.39
C TYR A 81 -19.38 -13.81 2.90
N ASP A 82 -20.29 -14.76 3.11
CA ASP A 82 -21.66 -14.67 2.60
C ASP A 82 -22.54 -13.70 3.39
N GLN A 83 -22.29 -13.56 4.68
CA GLN A 83 -23.09 -12.78 5.60
C GLN A 83 -22.30 -11.58 6.13
N SER A 84 -22.97 -10.44 6.30
CA SER A 84 -22.36 -9.23 6.85
C SER A 84 -23.27 -8.59 7.90
N PRO A 85 -22.72 -8.16 9.05
CA PRO A 85 -23.46 -7.37 10.04
C PRO A 85 -23.76 -5.95 9.55
N GLY A 86 -23.12 -5.50 8.45
CA GLY A 86 -23.35 -4.18 7.87
C GLY A 86 -22.98 -3.07 8.85
N ARG A 87 -23.86 -2.08 9.01
CA ARG A 87 -23.66 -0.91 9.88
C ARG A 87 -23.80 -1.22 11.37
N ALA A 88 -24.27 -2.41 11.75
CA ALA A 88 -24.43 -2.80 13.15
C ALA A 88 -23.09 -2.81 13.92
N VAL A 89 -21.96 -2.95 13.21
CA VAL A 89 -20.61 -2.87 13.80
C VAL A 89 -20.28 -1.50 14.41
N ILE A 90 -20.92 -0.43 13.94
CA ILE A 90 -20.67 0.94 14.43
C ILE A 90 -21.11 1.08 15.88
N PRO A 91 -22.39 0.86 16.24
CA PRO A 91 -22.82 0.91 17.63
C PRO A 91 -22.23 -0.22 18.49
N TYR A 92 -21.97 -1.41 17.91
CA TYR A 92 -21.39 -2.55 18.63
C TYR A 92 -19.99 -2.24 19.19
N TRP A 93 -19.09 -1.71 18.37
CA TRP A 93 -17.74 -1.35 18.83
C TRP A 93 -17.59 0.10 19.29
N GLY A 94 -18.67 0.89 19.24
CA GLY A 94 -18.60 2.33 19.49
C GLY A 94 -17.59 3.02 18.58
N LEU A 95 -17.63 2.70 17.28
CA LEU A 95 -16.72 3.27 16.29
C LEU A 95 -16.94 4.77 16.15
N ASP A 96 -15.84 5.52 16.20
CA ASP A 96 -15.81 6.98 16.20
C ASP A 96 -14.67 7.52 15.30
N LYS A 97 -14.38 8.81 15.43
CA LYS A 97 -13.30 9.48 14.67
C LYS A 97 -11.87 9.00 15.00
N HIS A 98 -11.67 8.29 16.11
CA HIS A 98 -10.40 7.65 16.51
C HIS A 98 -10.40 6.14 16.24
N SER A 99 -11.29 5.66 15.36
CA SER A 99 -11.47 4.24 15.10
C SER A 99 -11.08 3.86 13.67
N ILE A 100 -10.52 2.67 13.53
CA ILE A 100 -10.17 2.03 12.26
C ILE A 100 -10.86 0.67 12.24
N LEU A 101 -11.68 0.43 11.22
CA LEU A 101 -12.28 -0.86 10.95
C LEU A 101 -11.65 -1.43 9.67
N LEU A 102 -10.93 -2.54 9.80
CA LEU A 102 -10.53 -3.40 8.69
C LEU A 102 -11.65 -4.40 8.43
N VAL A 103 -12.16 -4.43 7.20
CA VAL A 103 -13.10 -5.45 6.72
C VAL A 103 -12.37 -6.35 5.73
N ALA A 104 -12.28 -7.64 6.04
CA ALA A 104 -11.74 -8.66 5.16
C ALA A 104 -12.88 -9.43 4.48
N ASP A 105 -13.05 -9.27 3.16
CA ASP A 105 -14.11 -9.91 2.36
C ASP A 105 -13.51 -10.54 1.10
N SER A 106 -13.52 -11.88 1.02
CA SER A 106 -12.91 -12.60 -0.11
C SER A 106 -13.76 -12.58 -1.39
N ARG A 107 -14.99 -12.05 -1.35
CA ARG A 107 -15.82 -11.83 -2.55
C ARG A 107 -15.44 -10.54 -3.28
N GLY A 108 -14.78 -9.63 -2.59
CA GLY A 108 -14.28 -8.38 -3.16
C GLY A 108 -13.15 -8.63 -4.15
N GLY A 109 -12.91 -7.69 -5.07
CA GLY A 109 -11.72 -7.73 -5.92
C GLY A 109 -10.41 -7.56 -5.12
N ASN A 110 -10.50 -6.90 -3.97
CA ASN A 110 -9.44 -6.78 -2.97
C ASN A 110 -9.98 -7.34 -1.65
N LEU A 111 -9.18 -8.17 -0.95
CA LEU A 111 -9.57 -8.77 0.30
C LEU A 111 -9.82 -7.72 1.38
N LEU A 112 -9.03 -6.65 1.41
CA LEU A 112 -9.02 -5.70 2.52
C LEU A 112 -9.74 -4.41 2.13
N ALA A 113 -10.68 -3.99 2.96
CA ALA A 113 -11.31 -2.68 2.92
C ALA A 113 -11.16 -2.00 4.28
N PHE A 114 -11.09 -0.66 4.29
CA PHE A 114 -10.90 0.10 5.52
C PHE A 114 -11.97 1.19 5.65
N SER A 115 -12.59 1.25 6.83
CA SER A 115 -13.37 2.41 7.28
C SER A 115 -12.58 3.10 8.37
N VAL A 116 -12.20 4.36 8.13
CA VAL A 116 -11.21 5.09 8.93
C VAL A 116 -11.85 6.36 9.45
N GLY A 117 -11.75 6.60 10.75
CA GLY A 117 -12.19 7.83 11.40
C GLY A 117 -11.36 9.04 10.99
N ASP A 118 -11.97 10.23 11.04
CA ASP A 118 -11.37 11.44 10.47
C ASP A 118 -10.03 11.85 11.13
N ASP A 119 -9.89 11.67 12.45
CA ASP A 119 -8.69 12.08 13.20
C ASP A 119 -7.47 11.22 12.83
N VAL A 120 -7.70 9.99 12.35
CA VAL A 120 -6.63 9.08 11.91
C VAL A 120 -5.92 9.62 10.66
N TYR A 121 -6.63 10.38 9.81
CA TYR A 121 -6.04 10.94 8.59
C TYR A 121 -4.98 12.02 8.84
N GLU A 122 -4.90 12.55 10.07
CA GLU A 122 -3.82 13.45 10.49
C GLU A 122 -2.48 12.72 10.61
N LEU A 123 -2.52 11.41 10.90
CA LEU A 123 -1.34 10.56 11.08
C LEU A 123 -1.06 9.67 9.85
N LEU A 124 -2.11 9.19 9.20
CA LEU A 124 -2.05 8.24 8.08
C LEU A 124 -2.83 8.78 6.88
N PRO A 125 -2.16 9.34 5.85
CA PRO A 125 -2.83 10.01 4.73
C PRO A 125 -3.65 9.03 3.88
N ARG A 126 -4.62 9.53 3.11
CA ARG A 126 -5.48 8.68 2.24
C ARG A 126 -4.68 7.77 1.29
N THR A 127 -3.51 8.22 0.82
CA THR A 127 -2.61 7.44 -0.03
C THR A 127 -2.03 6.21 0.69
N PHE A 128 -1.79 6.30 2.00
CA PHE A 128 -1.33 5.18 2.81
C PHE A 128 -2.32 4.01 2.75
N TRP A 129 -3.62 4.29 2.90
CA TRP A 129 -4.66 3.27 2.89
C TRP A 129 -4.84 2.60 1.52
N ILE A 130 -4.67 3.36 0.44
CA ILE A 130 -4.68 2.81 -0.92
C ILE A 130 -3.47 1.89 -1.13
N GLU A 131 -2.28 2.32 -0.71
CA GLU A 131 -1.07 1.48 -0.74
C GLU A 131 -1.26 0.22 0.11
N LEU A 132 -1.82 0.34 1.31
CA LEU A 132 -2.03 -0.78 2.22
C LEU A 132 -2.94 -1.86 1.61
N GLN A 133 -4.08 -1.45 1.04
CA GLN A 133 -5.00 -2.35 0.34
C GLN A 133 -4.34 -3.00 -0.88
N THR A 134 -3.66 -2.21 -1.71
CA THR A 134 -3.00 -2.75 -2.92
C THR A 134 -1.82 -3.64 -2.59
N ARG A 135 -1.16 -3.46 -1.44
CA ARG A 135 -0.01 -4.26 -1.02
C ARG A 135 -0.41 -5.59 -0.38
N PHE A 136 -1.34 -5.55 0.57
CA PHE A 136 -1.67 -6.72 1.39
C PHE A 136 -3.00 -7.38 1.01
N GLY A 137 -3.93 -6.65 0.39
CA GLY A 137 -5.24 -7.20 0.04
C GLY A 137 -5.40 -7.60 -1.42
N ASN A 138 -4.38 -7.40 -2.26
CA ASN A 138 -4.44 -7.84 -3.66
C ASN A 138 -4.41 -9.37 -3.78
N LEU A 139 -5.02 -9.90 -4.85
CA LEU A 139 -5.10 -11.33 -5.11
C LEU A 139 -3.75 -12.06 -5.08
N TYR A 140 -2.67 -11.47 -5.59
CA TYR A 140 -1.37 -12.12 -5.64
C TYR A 140 -0.78 -12.28 -4.23
N TYR A 141 -0.82 -11.24 -3.41
CA TYR A 141 -0.32 -11.30 -2.04
C TYR A 141 -1.13 -12.30 -1.21
N VAL A 142 -2.46 -12.24 -1.30
CA VAL A 142 -3.37 -13.13 -0.56
C VAL A 142 -3.14 -14.58 -0.97
N ARG A 143 -3.00 -14.87 -2.28
CA ARG A 143 -2.71 -16.22 -2.76
C ARG A 143 -1.38 -16.77 -2.23
N ASP A 144 -0.36 -15.93 -2.15
CA ASP A 144 0.99 -16.37 -1.79
C ASP A 144 1.21 -16.42 -0.27
N ASN A 145 0.45 -15.66 0.52
CA ASN A 145 0.64 -15.54 1.98
C ASN A 145 -0.56 -16.03 2.82
N GLY A 146 -1.74 -16.18 2.23
CA GLY A 146 -2.99 -16.48 2.93
C GLY A 146 -3.76 -15.23 3.38
N GLU A 147 -5.06 -15.38 3.56
CA GLU A 147 -5.98 -14.33 4.04
C GLU A 147 -5.59 -13.87 5.45
N ASN A 148 -5.24 -14.82 6.32
CA ASN A 148 -4.84 -14.59 7.70
C ASN A 148 -3.62 -13.65 7.79
N ASN A 149 -2.54 -13.97 7.06
CA ASN A 149 -1.32 -13.16 7.05
C ASN A 149 -1.54 -11.82 6.35
N SER A 150 -2.47 -11.75 5.40
CA SER A 150 -2.85 -10.49 4.75
C SER A 150 -3.48 -9.52 5.73
N ILE A 151 -4.39 -10.01 6.58
CA ILE A 151 -5.00 -9.23 7.66
C ILE A 151 -3.94 -8.80 8.68
N VAL A 152 -3.17 -9.75 9.22
CA VAL A 152 -2.17 -9.49 10.26
C VAL A 152 -1.09 -8.52 9.76
N SER A 153 -0.57 -8.70 8.54
CA SER A 153 0.44 -7.78 7.98
C SER A 153 -0.08 -6.36 7.82
N ALA A 154 -1.35 -6.21 7.42
CA ALA A 154 -1.97 -4.91 7.28
C ALA A 154 -2.20 -4.23 8.63
N ILE A 155 -2.70 -4.98 9.62
CA ILE A 155 -2.89 -4.48 10.99
C ILE A 155 -1.57 -4.07 11.61
N ASN A 156 -0.53 -4.90 11.51
CA ASN A 156 0.79 -4.61 12.07
C ASN A 156 1.41 -3.35 11.45
N ALA A 157 1.22 -3.13 10.14
CA ALA A 157 1.68 -1.90 9.49
C ALA A 157 0.93 -0.66 10.01
N VAL A 158 -0.38 -0.77 10.27
CA VAL A 158 -1.20 0.32 10.82
C VAL A 158 -0.82 0.62 12.27
N THR A 159 -0.79 -0.40 13.14
CA THR A 159 -0.51 -0.25 14.57
C THR A 159 0.91 0.28 14.80
N GLN A 160 1.89 -0.24 14.06
CA GLN A 160 3.26 0.26 14.11
C GLN A 160 3.34 1.74 13.74
N CYS A 161 2.71 2.13 12.63
CA CYS A 161 2.72 3.52 12.20
C CYS A 161 2.01 4.46 13.18
N LEU A 162 0.93 4.02 13.83
CA LEU A 162 0.27 4.80 14.87
C LEU A 162 1.13 4.94 16.13
N LYS A 163 1.84 3.87 16.54
CA LYS A 163 2.81 3.93 17.65
C LYS A 163 3.97 4.90 17.35
N ASP A 164 4.40 4.98 16.10
CA ASP A 164 5.49 5.85 15.66
C ASP A 164 5.07 7.32 15.44
N GLY A 165 3.79 7.67 15.69
CA GLY A 165 3.28 9.03 15.52
C GLY A 165 2.89 9.38 14.08
N GLY A 166 2.67 8.38 13.24
CA GLY A 166 2.19 8.51 11.86
C GLY A 166 3.21 8.07 10.80
N CYS A 167 2.69 7.73 9.62
CA CYS A 167 3.48 7.30 8.47
C CYS A 167 2.93 7.93 7.19
N ASN A 168 3.84 8.45 6.35
CA ASN A 168 3.46 8.93 5.02
C ASN A 168 3.28 7.81 3.99
N VAL A 169 3.93 6.66 4.20
CA VAL A 169 3.97 5.50 3.29
C VAL A 169 3.90 4.21 4.09
N VAL A 170 3.44 3.12 3.47
CA VAL A 170 3.34 1.82 4.15
C VAL A 170 4.75 1.26 4.41
N PRO A 171 5.09 0.90 5.68
CA PRO A 171 6.41 0.41 6.03
C PRO A 171 6.73 -0.92 5.35
N GLY A 172 8.03 -1.17 5.18
CA GLY A 172 8.59 -2.33 4.52
C GLY A 172 8.88 -2.07 3.03
N LEU A 173 9.89 -2.77 2.51
CA LEU A 173 10.40 -2.59 1.16
C LEU A 173 10.18 -3.85 0.32
N PRO A 174 9.24 -3.87 -0.64
CA PRO A 174 9.07 -4.98 -1.57
C PRO A 174 10.37 -5.29 -2.33
N ARG A 175 10.56 -6.58 -2.68
CA ARG A 175 11.80 -7.05 -3.32
C ARG A 175 12.06 -6.32 -4.63
N GLU A 176 11.03 -6.08 -5.41
CA GLU A 176 11.06 -5.45 -6.72
C GLU A 176 11.48 -3.98 -6.59
N GLN A 177 10.94 -3.30 -5.59
CA GLN A 177 11.32 -1.92 -5.28
C GLN A 177 12.78 -1.86 -4.82
N TRP A 178 13.20 -2.77 -3.94
CA TRP A 178 14.60 -2.85 -3.52
C TRP A 178 15.55 -3.12 -4.71
N ILE A 179 15.23 -4.06 -5.59
CA ILE A 179 16.02 -4.36 -6.78
C ILE A 179 16.18 -3.10 -7.65
N LEU A 180 15.12 -2.32 -7.83
CA LEU A 180 15.21 -1.05 -8.57
C LEU A 180 16.14 -0.06 -7.87
N THR A 181 16.07 0.08 -6.54
CA THR A 181 16.99 0.95 -5.79
C THR A 181 18.45 0.50 -5.91
N LEU A 182 18.71 -0.81 -5.96
CA LEU A 182 20.04 -1.36 -6.14
C LEU A 182 20.57 -1.10 -7.56
N ILE A 183 19.77 -1.36 -8.59
CA ILE A 183 20.14 -1.12 -9.98
C ILE A 183 20.44 0.35 -10.22
N THR A 184 19.58 1.25 -9.76
CA THR A 184 19.78 2.70 -9.88
C THR A 184 21.04 3.16 -9.15
N SER A 185 21.32 2.60 -7.96
CA SER A 185 22.57 2.87 -7.24
C SER A 185 23.82 2.43 -8.04
N ILE A 186 23.81 1.23 -8.62
CA ILE A 186 24.91 0.73 -9.46
C ILE A 186 25.11 1.63 -10.68
N LEU A 187 24.03 1.99 -11.38
CA LEU A 187 24.09 2.87 -12.56
C LEU A 187 24.61 4.27 -12.19
N GLY A 188 24.17 4.83 -11.06
CA GLY A 188 24.71 6.07 -10.52
C GLY A 188 26.22 5.96 -10.29
N GLY A 189 26.67 4.85 -9.71
CA GLY A 189 28.08 4.55 -9.50
C GLY A 189 28.86 4.56 -10.81
N VAL A 190 28.40 3.78 -11.80
CA VAL A 190 29.04 3.69 -13.13
C VAL A 190 29.16 5.07 -13.80
N ILE A 191 28.08 5.86 -13.79
CA ILE A 191 28.08 7.22 -14.39
C ILE A 191 29.06 8.13 -13.66
N CYS A 192 29.07 8.10 -12.32
CA CYS A 192 30.03 8.87 -11.52
C CYS A 192 31.48 8.45 -11.81
N GLY A 193 31.73 7.14 -11.94
CA GLY A 193 33.05 6.59 -12.25
C GLY A 193 33.56 7.02 -13.62
N LEU A 194 32.71 6.96 -14.66
CA LEU A 194 33.04 7.46 -16.00
C LEU A 194 33.27 8.97 -16.02
N ALA A 195 32.46 9.74 -15.28
CA ALA A 195 32.61 11.19 -15.19
C ALA A 195 33.93 11.59 -14.50
N ALA A 196 34.43 10.77 -13.57
CA ALA A 196 35.66 10.99 -12.80
C ALA A 196 36.96 10.62 -13.56
N VAL A 197 36.88 10.01 -14.74
CA VAL A 197 38.06 9.62 -15.55
C VAL A 197 38.91 10.85 -15.88
N PRO A 198 40.25 10.80 -15.65
CA PRO A 198 41.14 11.93 -15.89
C PRO A 198 41.20 12.32 -17.38
N ARG A 199 41.38 13.62 -17.65
CA ARG A 199 41.37 14.17 -19.02
C ARG A 199 42.61 15.00 -19.35
N LYS A 200 43.47 15.23 -18.37
CA LYS A 200 44.72 15.99 -18.49
C LYS A 200 45.87 15.12 -18.02
N GLU A 201 47.04 15.30 -18.62
CA GLU A 201 48.25 14.61 -18.18
C GLU A 201 48.56 14.95 -16.71
N GLY A 202 48.90 13.94 -15.91
CA GLY A 202 49.16 14.07 -14.48
C GLY A 202 47.93 14.22 -13.57
N GLN A 203 46.71 14.28 -14.12
CA GLN A 203 45.49 14.31 -13.33
C GLN A 203 45.08 12.88 -12.91
N ILE A 204 44.83 12.68 -11.61
CA ILE A 204 44.36 11.39 -11.09
C ILE A 204 42.82 11.28 -11.23
N ILE A 205 42.08 12.31 -10.80
CA ILE A 205 40.61 12.32 -10.82
C ILE A 205 40.07 13.63 -11.43
N ALA A 206 39.08 13.52 -12.29
CA ALA A 206 38.32 14.63 -12.87
C ALA A 206 37.11 15.04 -12.01
N TRP A 207 37.36 15.50 -10.78
CA TRP A 207 36.30 15.82 -9.80
C TRP A 207 35.31 16.89 -10.28
N GLN A 208 35.76 17.87 -11.07
CA GLN A 208 34.87 18.90 -11.65
C GLN A 208 33.81 18.27 -12.55
N TRP A 209 34.20 17.28 -13.35
CA TRP A 209 33.28 16.58 -14.24
C TRP A 209 32.35 15.66 -13.48
N ALA A 210 32.83 14.98 -12.44
CA ALA A 210 31.96 14.25 -11.53
C ALA A 210 30.88 15.17 -10.92
N LEU A 211 31.22 16.41 -10.55
CA LEU A 211 30.24 17.39 -10.05
C LEU A 211 29.30 17.91 -11.14
N ILE A 212 29.79 18.19 -12.35
CA ILE A 212 28.94 18.64 -13.48
C ILE A 212 27.89 17.56 -13.82
N PHE A 213 28.25 16.28 -13.73
CA PHE A 213 27.34 15.16 -13.94
C PHE A 213 26.57 14.72 -12.68
N SER A 214 26.72 15.43 -11.55
CA SER A 214 26.00 15.11 -10.31
C SER A 214 24.48 15.14 -10.40
N PRO A 215 23.83 15.97 -11.24
CA PRO A 215 22.39 15.84 -11.44
C PRO A 215 21.99 14.46 -11.99
N LEU A 216 22.85 13.82 -12.80
CA LEU A 216 22.57 12.53 -13.43
C LEU A 216 22.87 11.35 -12.50
N TRP A 217 24.07 11.27 -11.92
CA TRP A 217 24.37 10.16 -11.01
C TRP A 217 23.74 10.34 -9.62
N GLY A 218 23.62 11.59 -9.16
CA GLY A 218 23.09 11.93 -7.85
C GLY A 218 21.61 11.61 -7.73
N ILE A 219 20.80 11.87 -8.76
CA ILE A 219 19.38 11.49 -8.72
C ILE A 219 19.20 9.97 -8.68
N LEU A 220 20.03 9.22 -9.41
CA LEU A 220 19.98 7.75 -9.42
C LEU A 220 20.36 7.16 -8.06
N PHE A 221 21.42 7.66 -7.43
CA PHE A 221 21.90 7.11 -6.17
C PHE A 221 21.16 7.65 -4.95
N ILE A 222 21.03 8.98 -4.84
CA ILE A 222 20.46 9.62 -3.64
C ILE A 222 18.95 9.50 -3.67
N ALA A 223 18.30 10.00 -4.73
CA ALA A 223 16.85 10.06 -4.78
C ALA A 223 16.21 8.69 -5.00
N PHE A 224 16.73 7.87 -5.93
CA PHE A 224 16.15 6.55 -6.22
C PHE A 224 16.83 5.39 -5.48
N GLY A 225 18.13 5.47 -5.21
CA GLY A 225 18.88 4.43 -4.52
C GLY A 225 18.73 4.47 -3.00
N ILE A 226 18.76 5.65 -2.38
CA ILE A 226 18.73 5.80 -0.91
C ILE A 226 17.33 6.18 -0.43
N GLY A 227 16.70 7.18 -1.06
CA GLY A 227 15.42 7.78 -0.62
C GLY A 227 14.33 6.76 -0.24
N PRO A 228 13.95 5.83 -1.14
CA PRO A 228 12.92 4.84 -0.86
C PRO A 228 13.28 3.86 0.26
N VAL A 229 14.57 3.60 0.48
CA VAL A 229 15.03 2.65 1.52
C VAL A 229 14.88 3.30 2.90
N VAL A 230 15.47 4.48 3.09
CA VAL A 230 15.51 5.15 4.40
C VAL A 230 14.14 5.65 4.86
N THR A 231 13.20 5.83 3.93
CA THR A 231 11.82 6.26 4.24
C THR A 231 10.87 5.09 4.49
N ARG A 232 11.23 3.86 4.09
CA ARG A 232 10.34 2.68 4.18
C ARG A 232 10.83 1.61 5.14
N THR A 233 12.11 1.59 5.51
CA THR A 233 12.64 0.58 6.44
C THR A 233 13.78 1.13 7.28
N SER A 234 13.85 0.65 8.52
CA SER A 234 14.97 0.86 9.44
C SER A 234 16.07 -0.19 9.26
N ASP A 235 15.88 -1.21 8.41
CA ASP A 235 16.89 -2.23 8.14
C ASP A 235 18.08 -1.60 7.39
N PHE A 236 19.28 -1.78 7.94
CA PHE A 236 20.52 -1.26 7.38
C PHE A 236 20.99 -2.04 6.16
N LEU A 237 20.65 -3.32 6.04
CA LEU A 237 21.21 -4.21 5.02
C LEU A 237 20.89 -3.76 3.57
N PRO A 238 19.65 -3.38 3.22
CA PRO A 238 19.33 -2.85 1.89
C PRO A 238 20.13 -1.58 1.55
N LEU A 239 20.26 -0.65 2.49
CA LEU A 239 21.00 0.59 2.32
C LEU A 239 22.49 0.31 2.08
N PHE A 240 23.07 -0.57 2.90
CA PHE A 240 24.46 -0.97 2.75
C PHE A 240 24.74 -1.59 1.37
N ARG A 241 23.86 -2.47 0.89
CA ARG A 241 23.99 -3.08 -0.45
C ARG A 241 23.94 -2.02 -1.56
N ASN A 242 23.10 -1.00 -1.42
CA ASN A 242 23.01 0.09 -2.39
C ASN A 242 24.29 0.95 -2.41
N ILE A 243 24.84 1.29 -1.23
CA ILE A 243 26.11 2.03 -1.09
C ILE A 243 27.27 1.23 -1.70
N MET A 244 27.34 -0.07 -1.41
CA MET A 244 28.35 -0.96 -1.99
C MET A 244 28.19 -1.08 -3.51
N GLY A 245 26.96 -1.22 -4.01
CA GLY A 245 26.66 -1.27 -5.43
C GLY A 245 27.11 -0.01 -6.18
N PHE A 246 26.84 1.17 -5.62
CA PHE A 246 27.34 2.45 -6.15
C PHE A 246 28.87 2.49 -6.16
N SER A 247 29.50 2.17 -5.02
CA SER A 247 30.96 2.22 -4.87
C SER A 247 31.67 1.27 -5.83
N LEU A 248 31.14 0.05 -6.00
CA LEU A 248 31.68 -0.96 -6.92
C LEU A 248 31.50 -0.53 -8.37
N GLY A 249 30.31 -0.02 -8.73
CA GLY A 249 30.03 0.50 -10.07
C GLY A 249 30.97 1.65 -10.45
N LEU A 250 31.21 2.58 -9.51
CA LEU A 250 32.16 3.68 -9.66
C LEU A 250 33.57 3.17 -9.89
N LEU A 251 34.05 2.28 -9.01
CA LEU A 251 35.40 1.76 -9.06
C LEU A 251 35.66 0.98 -10.35
N VAL A 252 34.74 0.09 -10.74
CA VAL A 252 34.87 -0.71 -11.96
C VAL A 252 34.86 0.17 -13.21
N ALA A 253 33.94 1.14 -13.30
CA ALA A 253 33.85 2.04 -14.45
C ALA A 253 35.08 2.95 -14.58
N TYR A 254 35.55 3.49 -13.46
CA TYR A 254 36.74 4.33 -13.42
C TYR A 254 38.01 3.54 -13.79
N LEU A 255 38.29 2.43 -13.10
CA LEU A 255 39.51 1.65 -13.32
C LEU A 255 39.55 1.06 -14.73
N SER A 256 38.45 0.47 -15.22
CA SER A 256 38.41 -0.12 -16.56
C SER A 256 38.72 0.91 -17.65
N SER A 257 38.28 2.16 -17.46
CA SER A 257 38.52 3.24 -18.40
C SER A 257 39.96 3.74 -18.34
N VAL A 258 40.50 3.92 -17.14
CA VAL A 258 41.90 4.33 -16.93
C VAL A 258 42.89 3.30 -17.46
N PHE A 259 42.64 2.00 -17.23
CA PHE A 259 43.46 0.92 -17.78
C PHE A 259 43.44 0.88 -19.31
N ARG A 260 42.30 1.18 -19.96
CA ARG A 260 42.22 1.26 -21.42
C ARG A 260 42.94 2.46 -22.02
N GLN A 261 43.09 3.55 -21.26
CA GLN A 261 43.78 4.77 -21.71
C GLN A 261 45.30 4.71 -21.54
N SER A 262 45.82 3.75 -20.76
CA SER A 262 47.26 3.53 -20.63
C SER A 262 47.80 2.97 -21.96
N PRO A 263 48.71 3.66 -22.66
CA PRO A 263 49.31 3.12 -23.88
C PRO A 263 50.05 1.84 -23.54
N THR A 264 49.87 0.78 -24.34
CA THR A 264 50.85 -0.29 -24.41
C THR A 264 52.19 0.35 -24.68
N SER A 265 53.09 0.27 -23.69
CA SER A 265 54.47 0.67 -23.89
C SER A 265 55.06 -0.30 -24.91
N ASP A 266 55.13 0.14 -26.17
CA ASP A 266 55.99 -0.50 -27.16
C ASP A 266 57.44 -0.35 -26.67
N ALA A 267 57.99 -1.46 -26.19
CA ALA A 267 59.42 -1.74 -26.10
C ALA A 267 59.62 -3.23 -26.40
#